data_AF-A0A091QP87-F1
#
_entry.id   AF-A0A091QP87-F1
#
_cell.length_a   1.000
_cell.length_b   1.000
_cell.length_c   1.000
_cell.angle_alpha   90.00
_cell.angle_beta   90.00
_cell.angle_gamma   90.00
#
_symmetry.space_group_name_H-M   'P 1'
#
loop_
_entity.id
_entity.type
_entity.pdbx_description
1 polymer ?
#
loop_
_entity_poly.entity_id
_entity_poly.type
_entity_poly.pdbx_seq_one_letter_code
_entity_poly.pdbx_strand_id
1 'polypeptide(L)' 'GQSFNSKTFIQVLQSCPYQCDHHKVILEAEERYRKKL' A
#
# COMPACT_ATOMS: atom_id res chain seq x y z
N GLY A 1 0.61 -8.44 19.32
CA GLY A 1 -0.05 -7.43 18.46
C GLY A 1 0.73 -7.35 17.17
N GLN A 2 0.06 -7.49 16.03
CA GLN A 2 0.71 -7.51 14.73
C GLN A 2 1.36 -6.14 14.47
N SER A 3 2.66 -6.12 14.20
CA SER A 3 3.40 -4.89 13.93
C SER A 3 2.99 -4.34 12.56
N PHE A 4 2.19 -3.28 12.58
CA PHE A 4 1.90 -2.47 11.40
C PHE A 4 3.18 -1.75 10.99
N ASN A 5 3.85 -2.31 10.00
CA ASN A 5 4.97 -1.70 9.31
C ASN A 5 4.51 -1.31 7.90
N SER A 6 5.32 -0.57 7.16
CA SER A 6 4.98 -0.10 5.82
C SER A 6 4.64 -1.25 4.86
N LYS A 7 5.29 -2.42 4.98
CA LYS A 7 4.96 -3.60 4.15
C LYS A 7 3.59 -4.18 4.49
N THR A 8 3.26 -4.33 5.77
CA THR A 8 1.94 -4.84 6.20
C THR A 8 0.82 -3.83 5.95
N PHE A 9 1.10 -2.53 6.04
CA PHE A 9 0.14 -1.49 5.69
C PHE A 9 -0.26 -1.55 4.21
N ILE A 10 0.71 -1.70 3.30
CA ILE A 10 0.44 -1.85 1.86
C ILE A 10 -0.37 -3.11 1.57
N GLN A 11 -0.07 -4.23 2.23
CA GLN A 11 -0.87 -5.46 2.08
C GLN A 11 -2.33 -5.27 2.52
N VAL A 12 -2.56 -4.53 3.59
CA VAL A 12 -3.91 -4.18 4.05
C VAL A 12 -4.63 -3.28 3.04
N LEU A 13 -3.94 -2.30 2.46
CA LEU A 13 -4.49 -1.45 1.41
C LEU A 13 -4.86 -2.25 0.14
N GLN A 14 -4.03 -3.21 -0.25
CA GLN A 14 -4.30 -4.11 -1.38
C GLN A 14 -5.49 -5.04 -1.10
N SER A 15 -5.64 -5.48 0.15
CA SER A 15 -6.74 -6.35 0.59
C SER A 15 -8.06 -5.59 0.81
N CYS A 16 -8.04 -4.26 0.74
CA CYS A 16 -9.22 -3.44 0.96
C CYS A 16 -10.21 -3.60 -0.22
N PRO A 17 -11.46 -4.04 0.03
CA PRO A 17 -12.45 -4.22 -1.04
C PRO A 17 -12.91 -2.89 -1.65
N TYR A 18 -12.69 -1.77 -0.95
CA TYR A 18 -12.96 -0.43 -1.44
C TYR A 18 -11.66 0.37 -1.53
N GLN A 19 -11.04 0.34 -2.71
CA GLN A 19 -9.89 1.18 -3.01
C GLN A 19 -10.35 2.60 -3.33
N CYS A 20 -10.44 3.43 -2.30
CA CYS A 20 -10.63 4.87 -2.48
C CYS A 20 -9.43 5.48 -3.21
N ASP A 21 -9.59 6.69 -3.75
CA ASP A 21 -8.54 7.34 -4.54
C ASP A 21 -7.25 7.53 -3.74
N HIS A 22 -7.35 7.75 -2.43
CA HIS A 22 -6.19 7.77 -1.53
C HIS A 22 -5.44 6.43 -1.48
N HIS A 23 -6.15 5.29 -1.46
CA HIS A 23 -5.51 3.97 -1.51
C HIS A 23 -4.75 3.78 -2.82
N LYS A 24 -5.32 4.21 -3.96
CA LYS A 24 -4.67 4.12 -5.26
C LYS A 24 -3.39 4.95 -5.32
N VAL A 25 -3.44 6.21 -4.88
CA VAL A 25 -2.27 7.10 -4.88
C VAL A 25 -1.13 6.51 -4.04
N ILE A 26 -1.44 5.95 -2.86
CA ILE A 26 -0.43 5.32 -2.00
C ILE A 26 0.18 4.07 -2.64
N LEU A 27 -0.67 3.20 -3.22
CA LEU A 27 -0.21 1.99 -3.89
C LEU A 27 0.65 2.29 -5.12
N GLU A 28 0.26 3.29 -5.92
CA GLU A 28 1.05 3.73 -7.07
C GLU A 28 2.40 4.32 -6.65
N ALA A 29 2.44 5.12 -5.58
CA ALA A 29 3.69 5.69 -5.06
C ALA A 29 4.65 4.58 -4.60
N GLU A 30 4.15 3.59 -3.87
CA GLU A 30 4.94 2.43 -3.42
C GLU A 30 5.45 1.60 -4.61
N GLU A 31 4.61 1.37 -5.63
CA GLU A 31 5.03 0.64 -6.83
C GLU A 31 6.12 1.39 -7.60
N ARG A 32 5.97 2.72 -7.78
CA ARG A 32 6.97 3.57 -8.43
C ARG A 32 8.29 3.59 -7.66
N TYR A 33 8.24 3.56 -6.32
CA TYR A 33 9.42 3.46 -5.48
C TYR A 33 10.12 2.11 -5.66
N ARG A 34 9.37 0.99 -5.61
CA ARG A 34 9.92 -0.36 -5.82
C ARG A 34 10.51 -0.57 -7.21
N LYS A 35 9.93 0.03 -8.26
CA LYS A 35 10.45 -0.05 -9.65
C LYS A 35 11.72 0.76 -9.88
N LYS A 36 12.02 1.73 -9.01
CA LYS A 36 13.23 2.58 -9.09
C LYS A 36 14.41 1.99 -8.31
N LEU A 37 14.18 0.96 -7.52
CA LEU A 37 15.20 0.16 -6.82
C LEU A 37 15.55 -1.07 -7.66
#